data_AF-A0A6B2G5T2-F1
#
_entry.id   AF-A0A6B2G5T2-F1
#
_cell.length_a   1.000
_cell.length_b   1.000
_cell.length_c   1.000
_cell.angle_alpha   90.00
_cell.angle_beta   90.00
_cell.angle_gamma   90.00
#
_symmetry.space_group_name_H-M   'P 1'
#
loop_
_entity.id
_entity.type
_entity.pdbx_description
1 polymer ?
#
loop_
_entity_poly.entity_id
_entity_poly.type
_entity_poly.pdbx_seq_one_letter_code
_entity_poly.pdbx_strand_id
1 'polypeptide(L)'
;NYNSYHILISTPQRMVELLAASPPKIDISSIEVLILDEGDLLFTDGKKGFKNQIATIYNACPPAAKHCIFSATISEDIEKWADLHLENSITVLIGSKNSPPESISQELMFVGQESGKIMAIRNMVRSSLDPPVLIFVNTIDKAREL
;
A
#
# COMPACT_ATOMS: atom_id res chain seq x y z
N ASN A 1 -26.59 14.43 20.64
CA ASN A 1 -25.81 14.42 19.39
C ASN A 1 -24.99 13.14 19.33
N TYR A 2 -25.56 12.07 18.75
CA TYR A 2 -25.02 10.72 18.74
C TYR A 2 -24.27 10.41 17.44
N ASN A 3 -23.15 11.09 17.20
CA ASN A 3 -22.20 10.64 16.17
C ASN A 3 -20.76 10.90 16.63
N SER A 4 -20.45 10.45 17.84
CA SER A 4 -19.07 10.33 18.30
C SER A 4 -18.51 9.06 17.68
N TYR A 5 -17.83 9.21 16.54
CA TYR A 5 -17.04 8.13 15.97
C TYR A 5 -15.77 8.01 16.80
N HIS A 6 -15.50 6.81 17.31
CA HIS A 6 -14.26 6.52 18.02
C HIS A 6 -13.13 6.12 17.04
N ILE A 7 -13.51 5.60 15.87
CA ILE A 7 -12.59 5.13 14.82
C ILE A 7 -13.16 5.57 13.48
N LEU A 8 -12.29 6.08 12.61
CA LEU A 8 -12.59 6.45 11.25
C LEU A 8 -11.63 5.74 10.30
N ILE A 9 -12.17 5.12 9.25
CA ILE A 9 -11.39 4.49 8.19
C ILE A 9 -11.76 5.17 6.88
N SER A 10 -10.75 5.61 6.12
CA SER A 10 -10.96 6.37 4.89
C SER A 10 -9.74 6.32 3.99
N THR A 11 -9.92 6.69 2.72
CA THR A 11 -8.81 6.89 1.77
C THR A 11 -8.31 8.34 1.83
N PRO A 12 -7.05 8.61 1.46
CA PRO A 12 -6.46 9.95 1.58
C PRO A 12 -7.26 11.04 0.87
N GLN A 13 -7.66 10.78 -0.38
CA GLN A 13 -8.48 11.73 -1.15
C GLN A 13 -9.81 12.02 -0.45
N ARG A 14 -10.49 10.99 0.04
CA ARG A 14 -11.79 11.16 0.70
C ARG A 14 -11.67 11.98 1.99
N MET A 15 -10.60 11.79 2.75
CA MET A 15 -10.34 12.61 3.94
C MET A 15 -10.13 14.08 3.61
N VAL A 16 -9.30 14.38 2.61
CA VAL A 16 -9.05 15.76 2.18
C VAL A 16 -10.35 16.44 1.73
N GLU A 17 -11.20 15.76 0.96
CA GLU A 17 -12.51 16.28 0.55
C GLU A 17 -13.44 16.59 1.72
N LEU A 18 -13.45 15.74 2.76
CA LEU A 18 -14.29 15.94 3.95
C LEU A 18 -13.80 17.10 4.81
N LEU A 19 -12.49 17.25 4.95
CA LEU A 19 -11.85 18.36 5.68
C LEU A 19 -12.05 19.70 4.95
N ALA A 20 -11.93 19.71 3.62
CA ALA A 20 -12.03 20.92 2.80
C ALA A 20 -13.46 21.36 2.47
N ALA A 21 -14.48 20.56 2.82
CA ALA A 21 -15.87 20.91 2.57
C ALA A 21 -16.26 22.22 3.29
N SER A 22 -17.27 22.93 2.77
CA SER A 22 -17.81 24.15 3.38
C SER A 22 -19.31 23.98 3.67
N PRO A 23 -19.72 23.75 4.94
CA PRO A 23 -18.86 23.61 6.13
C PRO A 23 -18.07 22.28 6.13
N PRO A 24 -16.98 22.17 6.90
CA PRO A 24 -16.23 20.92 7.05
C PRO A 24 -17.16 19.79 7.48
N LYS A 25 -17.05 18.66 6.80
CA LYS A 25 -17.90 17.49 7.08
C LYS A 25 -17.32 16.59 8.16
N ILE A 26 -16.05 16.80 8.51
CA ILE A 26 -15.36 16.11 9.57
C ILE A 26 -14.42 17.07 10.30
N ASP A 27 -14.28 16.85 11.60
CA ASP A 27 -13.31 17.53 12.46
C ASP A 27 -12.42 16.44 13.07
N ILE A 28 -11.11 16.55 12.87
CA ILE A 28 -10.10 15.63 13.40
C ILE A 28 -9.16 16.31 14.40
N SER A 29 -9.51 17.51 14.89
CA SER A 29 -8.73 18.26 15.87
C SER A 29 -8.63 17.61 17.26
N SER A 30 -9.31 16.49 17.48
CA SER A 30 -9.31 15.73 18.73
C SER A 30 -8.79 14.29 18.58
N ILE A 31 -8.27 13.91 17.40
CA ILE A 31 -7.75 12.54 17.25
C ILE A 31 -6.48 12.34 18.07
N GLU A 32 -6.35 11.15 18.64
CA GLU A 32 -5.17 10.77 19.41
C GLU A 32 -4.18 9.95 18.58
N VAL A 33 -4.65 9.30 17.51
CA VAL A 33 -3.84 8.39 16.68
C VAL A 33 -4.20 8.55 15.19
N LEU A 34 -3.18 8.69 14.35
CA LEU A 34 -3.27 8.56 12.89
C LEU A 34 -2.50 7.30 12.44
N ILE A 35 -3.18 6.43 11.70
CA ILE A 35 -2.59 5.21 11.14
C ILE A 35 -2.54 5.34 9.61
N LEU A 36 -1.35 5.18 9.04
CA LEU A 36 -1.10 5.08 7.60
C LEU A 36 -0.82 3.62 7.27
N ASP A 37 -1.75 2.97 6.58
CA ASP A 37 -1.60 1.59 6.13
C ASP A 37 -1.16 1.53 4.65
N GLU A 38 -0.47 0.47 4.26
CA GLU A 38 0.12 0.30 2.91
C GLU A 38 1.01 1.48 2.48
N GLY A 39 1.99 1.84 3.34
CA GLY A 39 2.88 2.98 3.15
C GLY A 39 3.59 3.00 1.79
N ASP A 40 3.99 1.85 1.25
CA ASP A 40 4.60 1.75 -0.08
C ASP A 40 3.68 2.20 -1.21
N LEU A 41 2.38 1.91 -1.11
CA LEU A 41 1.38 2.47 -2.01
C LEU A 41 1.18 3.97 -1.78
N LEU A 42 1.06 4.40 -0.53
CA LEU A 42 0.83 5.82 -0.18
C LEU A 42 1.96 6.74 -0.66
N PHE A 43 3.20 6.26 -0.60
CA PHE A 43 4.41 6.98 -0.96
C PHE A 43 4.95 6.62 -2.36
N THR A 44 4.17 5.94 -3.19
CA THR A 44 4.49 5.74 -4.61
C THR A 44 4.58 7.08 -5.35
N ASP A 45 5.45 7.20 -6.35
CA ASP A 45 5.61 8.43 -7.13
C ASP A 45 4.53 8.62 -8.23
N GLY A 46 4.39 9.87 -8.68
CA GLY A 46 3.51 10.25 -9.79
C GLY A 46 2.03 10.32 -9.42
N LYS A 47 1.15 10.08 -10.39
CA LYS A 47 -0.33 10.22 -10.23
C LYS A 47 -0.97 9.23 -9.26
N LYS A 48 -0.23 8.19 -8.85
CA LYS A 48 -0.70 7.17 -7.91
C LYS A 48 -0.29 7.45 -6.47
N GLY A 49 0.61 8.42 -6.26
CA GLY A 49 1.06 8.82 -4.93
C GLY A 49 0.05 9.65 -4.19
N PHE A 50 0.01 9.48 -2.87
CA PHE A 50 -0.88 10.21 -1.98
C PHE A 50 -0.14 11.15 -1.03
N LYS A 51 1.18 11.34 -1.21
CA LYS A 51 2.07 12.19 -0.37
C LYS A 51 1.46 13.54 0.02
N ASN A 52 0.95 14.31 -0.97
CA ASN A 52 0.35 15.63 -0.70
C ASN A 52 -0.95 15.55 0.12
N GLN A 53 -1.75 14.51 -0.10
CA GLN A 53 -2.99 14.29 0.63
C GLN A 53 -2.69 13.85 2.06
N ILE A 54 -1.71 12.98 2.24
CA ILE A 54 -1.19 12.60 3.56
C ILE A 54 -0.65 13.81 4.31
N ALA A 55 0.13 14.68 3.66
CA ALA A 55 0.63 15.92 4.28
C ALA A 55 -0.53 16.83 4.73
N THR A 56 -1.60 16.93 3.93
CA THR A 56 -2.80 17.72 4.28
C THR A 56 -3.50 17.13 5.51
N ILE A 57 -3.67 15.82 5.56
CA ILE A 57 -4.31 15.11 6.68
C ILE A 57 -3.44 15.24 7.94
N TYR A 58 -2.13 15.00 7.81
CA TYR A 58 -1.17 15.13 8.90
C TYR A 58 -1.20 16.52 9.52
N ASN A 59 -1.18 17.58 8.70
CA ASN A 59 -1.21 18.96 9.18
C ASN A 59 -2.53 19.36 9.84
N ALA A 60 -3.62 18.62 9.58
CA ALA A 60 -4.90 18.80 10.25
C ALA A 60 -4.98 18.02 11.59
N CYS A 61 -4.02 17.13 11.87
CA CYS A 61 -3.96 16.40 13.14
C CYS A 61 -3.36 17.28 14.26
N PRO A 62 -3.74 17.04 15.53
CA PRO A 62 -3.12 17.70 16.67
C PRO A 62 -1.63 17.35 16.79
N PRO A 63 -0.75 18.27 17.23
CA PRO A 63 0.67 17.96 17.44
C PRO A 63 0.95 16.83 18.45
N ALA A 64 0.02 16.57 19.35
CA ALA A 64 0.12 15.52 20.36
C ALA A 64 -0.31 14.13 19.83
N ALA A 65 -0.88 14.06 18.62
CA ALA A 65 -1.34 12.80 18.05
C ALA A 65 -0.16 11.86 17.81
N LYS A 66 -0.38 10.57 18.05
CA LYS A 66 0.57 9.52 17.70
C LYS A 66 0.37 9.12 16.26
N HIS A 67 1.46 8.89 15.55
CA HIS A 67 1.45 8.55 14.14
C HIS A 67 2.11 7.19 13.96
N CYS A 68 1.44 6.30 13.21
CA CYS A 68 1.94 4.98 12.87
C CYS A 68 1.89 4.80 11.36
N ILE A 69 2.93 4.19 10.80
CA ILE A 69 2.95 3.76 9.40
C ILE A 69 3.24 2.27 9.33
N PHE A 70 2.42 1.55 8.56
CA PHE A 70 2.57 0.14 8.27
C PHE A 70 2.83 -0.02 6.78
N SER A 71 3.83 -0.82 6.42
CA SER A 71 4.22 -1.02 5.03
C SER A 71 4.90 -2.36 4.86
N ALA A 72 4.59 -3.05 3.77
CA ALA A 72 5.25 -4.30 3.40
C ALA A 72 6.68 -4.05 2.91
N THR A 73 6.90 -2.95 2.20
CA THR A 73 8.23 -2.53 1.75
C THR A 73 8.59 -1.15 2.30
N ILE A 74 9.88 -0.94 2.61
CA ILE A 74 10.37 0.32 3.16
C ILE A 74 11.22 0.99 2.07
N SER A 75 10.60 1.96 1.39
CA SER A 75 11.28 2.85 0.43
C SER A 75 11.97 4.01 1.16
N GLU A 76 12.95 4.66 0.51
CA GLU A 76 13.61 5.83 1.08
C GLU A 76 12.64 6.97 1.40
N ASP A 77 11.55 7.11 0.63
CA ASP A 77 10.56 8.17 0.86
C ASP A 77 9.76 7.96 2.14
N ILE A 78 9.46 6.70 2.46
CA ILE A 78 8.82 6.35 3.73
C ILE A 78 9.78 6.66 4.89
N GLU A 79 11.06 6.30 4.76
CA GLU A 79 12.07 6.58 5.80
C GLU A 79 12.21 8.09 6.02
N LYS A 80 12.39 8.86 4.95
CA LYS A 80 12.48 10.33 5.03
C LYS A 80 11.23 10.95 5.64
N TRP A 81 10.05 10.45 5.28
CA TRP A 81 8.81 10.96 5.88
C TRP A 81 8.72 10.60 7.36
N ALA A 82 9.04 9.36 7.74
CA ALA A 82 9.04 8.91 9.12
C ALA A 82 9.99 9.74 9.99
N ASP A 83 11.22 9.97 9.52
CA ASP A 83 12.23 10.77 10.23
C ASP A 83 11.81 12.22 10.45
N LEU A 84 11.04 12.79 9.50
CA LEU A 84 10.56 14.17 9.57
C LEU A 84 9.32 14.35 10.45
N HIS A 85 8.46 13.34 10.54
CA HIS A 85 7.11 13.48 11.11
C HIS A 85 6.88 12.64 12.37
N LEU A 86 7.70 11.63 12.64
CA LEU A 86 7.57 10.74 13.80
C LEU A 86 8.64 11.05 14.85
N GLU A 87 8.26 11.80 15.88
CA GLU A 87 9.15 12.03 17.03
C GLU A 87 9.40 10.75 17.83
N ASN A 88 10.68 10.44 18.10
CA ASN A 88 11.10 9.26 18.88
C ASN A 88 10.50 7.94 18.34
N SER A 89 10.51 7.77 17.02
CA SER A 89 9.91 6.61 16.36
C SER A 89 10.57 5.29 16.76
N ILE A 90 9.77 4.24 16.83
CA ILE A 90 10.23 2.86 17.02
C ILE A 90 9.95 2.11 15.73
N THR A 91 11.01 1.57 15.12
CA THR A 91 10.88 0.74 13.91
C THR A 91 10.86 -0.74 14.30
N VAL A 92 9.81 -1.45 13.91
CA VAL A 92 9.70 -2.90 14.04
C VAL A 92 9.76 -3.51 12.65
N LEU A 93 10.84 -4.22 12.34
CA LEU A 93 11.03 -4.92 11.06
C LEU A 93 10.93 -6.42 11.27
N ILE A 94 10.11 -7.10 10.47
CA ILE A 94 9.99 -8.56 10.45
C ILE A 94 10.62 -9.06 9.15
N GLY A 95 11.73 -9.80 9.26
CA GLY A 95 12.50 -10.31 8.12
C GLY A 95 13.56 -9.32 7.59
N SER A 96 14.03 -9.56 6.37
CA SER A 96 15.03 -8.72 5.69
C SER A 96 14.36 -7.61 4.87
N LYS A 97 14.93 -6.39 4.93
CA LYS A 97 14.44 -5.23 4.18
C LYS A 97 14.40 -5.55 2.67
N ASN A 98 13.24 -5.34 2.04
CA ASN A 98 13.03 -5.35 0.59
C ASN A 98 13.47 -6.64 -0.14
N SER A 99 13.50 -7.79 0.52
CA SER A 99 13.87 -9.08 -0.11
C SER A 99 12.75 -10.10 0.05
N PRO A 100 12.36 -10.83 -1.02
CA PRO A 100 11.46 -11.96 -0.88
C PRO A 100 12.09 -13.00 0.08
N PRO A 101 11.27 -13.74 0.85
CA PRO A 101 11.79 -14.79 1.73
C PRO A 101 12.71 -15.75 0.98
N GLU A 102 13.84 -16.13 1.57
CA GLU A 102 14.80 -17.09 0.99
C GLU A 102 14.15 -18.45 0.68
N SER A 103 13.02 -18.76 1.32
CA SER A 103 12.23 -19.96 1.08
C SER A 103 11.47 -19.98 -0.26
N ILE A 104 11.43 -18.86 -1.00
CA ILE A 104 10.73 -18.78 -2.29
C ILE A 104 11.72 -19.06 -3.43
N SER A 105 11.56 -20.22 -4.09
CA SER A 105 12.26 -20.51 -5.34
C SER A 105 11.68 -19.65 -6.47
N GLN A 106 12.55 -18.97 -7.22
CA GLN A 106 12.18 -18.11 -8.34
C GLN A 106 12.94 -18.55 -9.59
N GLU A 107 12.20 -18.71 -10.69
CA GLU A 107 12.76 -19.13 -11.98
C GLU A 107 12.32 -18.18 -13.10
N LEU A 108 13.23 -17.91 -14.04
CA LEU A 108 12.95 -17.12 -15.24
C LEU A 108 12.95 -18.03 -16.47
N MET A 109 11.83 -18.09 -17.17
CA MET A 109 11.69 -18.88 -18.41
C MET A 109 11.54 -17.97 -19.63
N PHE A 110 12.47 -18.07 -20.58
CA PHE A 110 12.38 -17.38 -21.86
C PHE A 110 11.53 -18.21 -22.84
N VAL A 111 10.48 -17.59 -23.40
CA VAL A 111 9.50 -18.26 -24.29
C VAL A 111 9.42 -17.67 -25.70
N GLY A 112 10.35 -16.77 -26.04
CA GLY A 112 10.43 -16.12 -27.34
C GLY A 112 9.29 -15.13 -27.57
N GLN A 113 8.16 -15.62 -28.11
CA GLN A 113 6.98 -14.81 -28.44
C GLN A 113 5.89 -14.93 -27.38
N GLU A 114 4.94 -14.01 -27.39
CA GLU A 114 3.83 -13.98 -26.42
C GLU A 114 2.99 -15.27 -26.45
N SER A 115 2.77 -15.85 -27.64
CA SER A 115 2.09 -17.15 -27.82
C SER A 115 2.82 -18.31 -27.12
N GLY A 116 4.14 -18.21 -26.97
CA GLY A 116 4.96 -19.18 -26.25
C GLY A 116 4.64 -19.24 -24.75
N LYS A 117 4.16 -18.14 -24.15
CA LYS A 117 3.78 -18.11 -22.72
C LYS A 117 2.64 -19.08 -22.43
N ILE A 118 1.62 -19.13 -23.30
CA ILE A 118 0.47 -20.02 -23.13
C ILE A 118 0.90 -21.49 -23.21
N MET A 119 1.77 -21.82 -24.16
CA MET A 119 2.33 -23.18 -24.27
C MET A 119 3.16 -23.55 -23.03
N ALA A 120 4.00 -22.65 -22.54
CA ALA A 120 4.80 -22.86 -21.34
C ALA A 120 3.93 -23.09 -20.10
N ILE A 121 2.92 -22.24 -19.87
CA ILE A 121 1.95 -22.40 -18.77
C ILE A 121 1.23 -23.75 -18.88
N ARG A 122 0.74 -24.11 -20.07
CA ARG A 122 0.07 -25.39 -20.29
C ARG A 122 0.95 -26.60 -19.98
N ASN A 123 2.25 -26.49 -20.28
CA ASN A 123 3.21 -27.54 -19.94
C ASN A 123 3.41 -27.61 -18.42
N MET A 124 3.62 -26.48 -17.74
CA MET A 124 3.74 -26.42 -16.28
C MET A 124 2.51 -27.01 -15.57
N VAL A 125 1.30 -26.69 -16.04
CA VAL A 125 0.04 -27.26 -15.50
C VAL A 125 0.00 -28.78 -15.61
N ARG A 126 0.56 -29.35 -16.69
CA ARG A 126 0.58 -30.80 -16.89
C ARG A 126 1.65 -31.52 -16.09
N SER A 127 2.77 -30.85 -15.78
CA SER A 127 3.95 -31.51 -15.23
C SER A 127 4.26 -31.20 -13.77
N SER A 128 3.90 -30.01 -13.27
CA SER A 128 4.58 -29.47 -12.08
C SER A 128 3.77 -28.47 -11.25
N LEU A 129 2.55 -28.09 -11.64
CA LEU A 129 1.70 -27.18 -10.86
C LEU A 129 0.61 -27.97 -10.14
N ASP A 130 0.65 -27.96 -8.81
CA ASP A 130 -0.38 -28.53 -7.94
C ASP A 130 -1.37 -27.43 -7.50
N PRO A 131 -2.65 -27.48 -7.90
CA PRO A 131 -3.64 -26.47 -7.53
C PRO A 131 -3.92 -26.43 -6.01
N PRO A 132 -4.19 -25.24 -5.43
CA PRO A 132 -4.45 -23.97 -6.11
C PRO A 132 -3.18 -23.20 -6.50
N VAL A 133 -3.20 -22.61 -7.69
CA VAL A 133 -2.11 -21.76 -8.22
C VAL A 133 -2.68 -20.40 -8.63
N LEU A 134 -1.91 -19.34 -8.39
CA LEU A 134 -2.24 -17.98 -8.82
C LEU A 134 -1.38 -17.56 -10.01
N ILE A 135 -2.01 -17.17 -11.12
CA ILE A 135 -1.33 -16.69 -12.33
C ILE A 135 -1.65 -15.20 -12.48
N PHE A 136 -0.61 -14.37 -12.44
CA PHE A 136 -0.73 -12.93 -12.67
C PHE A 136 -0.53 -12.57 -14.13
N VAL A 137 -1.38 -11.69 -14.65
CA VAL A 137 -1.30 -11.14 -16.00
C VAL A 137 -1.53 -9.64 -15.99
N ASN A 138 -0.99 -8.95 -17.01
CA ASN A 138 -0.97 -7.49 -17.02
C ASN A 138 -2.29 -6.83 -17.43
N THR A 139 -3.25 -7.56 -18.01
CA THR A 139 -4.55 -6.99 -18.42
C THR A 139 -5.70 -7.94 -18.09
N ILE A 140 -6.88 -7.36 -17.85
CA ILE A 140 -8.12 -8.11 -17.61
C ILE A 140 -8.47 -8.97 -18.82
N ASP A 141 -8.26 -8.47 -20.04
CA ASP A 141 -8.54 -9.23 -21.25
C ASP A 141 -7.67 -10.49 -21.36
N LYS A 142 -6.36 -10.37 -21.05
CA LYS A 142 -5.46 -11.54 -20.98
C LYS A 142 -5.88 -12.53 -19.89
N ALA A 143 -6.42 -12.05 -18.77
CA ALA A 143 -6.88 -12.92 -17.69
C ALA A 143 -8.11 -13.74 -18.10
N ARG A 144 -8.95 -13.20 -18.99
CA ARG A 144 -10.13 -13.88 -19.54
C ARG A 144 -9.80 -14.85 -20.67
N GLU A 145 -8.71 -14.58 -21.40
CA GLU A 145 -8.25 -15.41 -22.51
C GLU A 145 -7.46 -16.66 -22.05
N LEU A 146 -6.89 -16.62 -20.84
CA LEU A 146 -6.16 -17.72 -20.19
C LEU A 146 -7.10 -18.78 -19.59
#